data_AF-A0A7L1V144-F1
#
_entry.id   AF-A0A7L1V144-F1
#
_cell.length_a   1.000
_cell.length_b   1.000
_cell.length_c   1.000
_cell.angle_alpha   90.00
_cell.angle_beta   90.00
_cell.angle_gamma   90.00
#
_symmetry.space_group_name_H-M   'P 1'
#
loop_
_entity.id
_entity.type
_entity.pdbx_description
1 polymer ?
#
loop_
_entity_poly.entity_id
_entity_poly.type
_entity_poly.pdbx_seq_one_letter_code
_entity_poly.pdbx_strand_id
1 'polypeptide(L)'
;PSIDVAFTLRESLKHNKNYIFYCQSCGDIVVKDQKFLRVLPLPSENWSDLVEEWCCHPDPFARSTLHPQHGDCFVGDTFFLLNSGNESQENTRVICKRCRTMLGETISSGTIKYYVTEMIIQPAEESFRPTPRFQFVQSMVAQCLLELCSAKSTFRFIIKGDNGKTYILIWLLNSDTLLVESLGSSSSHGDFTLFGDILMPSAGPVGTWNAVKVLYQPCIQCRNKE
;
A
#
# COMPACT_ATOMS: atom_id res chain seq x y z
N PRO A 1 16.53 7.58 -17.81
CA PRO A 1 15.05 7.60 -17.85
C PRO A 1 14.50 8.02 -16.50
N SER A 2 13.99 9.24 -16.40
CA SER A 2 13.26 9.73 -15.23
C SER A 2 12.09 8.78 -14.95
N ILE A 3 12.06 8.17 -13.77
CA ILE A 3 10.86 7.49 -13.28
C ILE A 3 9.94 8.61 -12.83
N ASP A 4 9.30 9.24 -13.80
CA ASP A 4 8.31 10.27 -13.60
C ASP A 4 6.95 9.61 -13.72
N VAL A 5 6.55 8.84 -12.70
CA VAL A 5 5.14 8.48 -12.52
C VAL A 5 4.93 8.12 -11.05
N ALA A 6 4.32 9.03 -10.30
CA ALA A 6 3.47 8.61 -9.19
C ALA A 6 2.26 7.90 -9.82
N PHE A 7 2.44 6.63 -10.20
CA PHE A 7 1.39 5.83 -10.83
C PHE A 7 0.55 5.23 -9.71
N THR A 8 -0.55 5.89 -9.38
CA THR A 8 -1.44 5.33 -8.37
C THR A 8 -2.13 4.08 -8.97
N LEU A 9 -2.21 2.99 -8.20
CA LEU A 9 -2.97 1.80 -8.62
C LEU A 9 -4.42 2.18 -8.98
N ARG A 10 -4.99 3.15 -8.25
CA ARG A 10 -6.33 3.71 -8.49
C ARG A 10 -6.47 4.31 -9.89
N GLU A 11 -5.45 5.00 -10.41
CA GLU A 11 -5.49 5.60 -11.74
C GLU A 11 -5.17 4.61 -12.87
N SER A 12 -4.49 3.51 -12.55
CA SER A 12 -4.07 2.48 -13.51
C SER A 12 -5.22 1.64 -14.07
N LEU A 13 -6.22 1.34 -13.23
CA LEU A 13 -7.33 0.48 -13.59
C LEU A 13 -8.42 1.29 -14.28
N LYS A 14 -8.82 0.84 -15.47
CA LYS A 14 -9.86 1.49 -16.29
C LYS A 14 -11.03 0.54 -16.47
N HIS A 15 -12.22 1.13 -16.53
CA HIS A 15 -13.43 0.40 -16.88
C HIS A 15 -13.37 -0.12 -18.33
N ASN A 16 -14.16 -1.15 -18.61
CA ASN A 16 -14.28 -1.84 -19.89
C ASN A 16 -12.99 -2.41 -20.49
N LYS A 17 -11.94 -2.58 -19.68
CA LYS A 17 -10.71 -3.29 -20.05
C LYS A 17 -10.64 -4.67 -19.39
N ASN A 18 -9.95 -5.59 -20.05
CA ASN A 18 -9.64 -6.91 -19.53
C ASN A 18 -8.28 -6.87 -18.84
N TYR A 19 -8.19 -7.57 -17.71
CA TYR A 19 -6.98 -7.63 -16.89
C TYR A 19 -6.63 -9.08 -16.57
N ILE A 20 -5.33 -9.31 -16.41
CA ILE A 20 -4.77 -10.56 -15.90
C ILE A 20 -4.07 -10.27 -14.58
N PHE A 21 -4.32 -11.13 -13.60
CA PHE A 21 -3.77 -11.03 -12.26
C PHE A 21 -2.69 -12.09 -12.12
N TYR A 22 -1.49 -11.66 -11.77
CA TYR A 22 -0.35 -12.53 -11.57
C TYR A 22 0.06 -12.53 -10.10
N CYS A 23 0.41 -13.70 -9.59
CA CYS A 23 1.06 -13.82 -8.29
C CYS A 23 2.41 -13.13 -8.36
N GLN A 24 2.61 -12.10 -7.55
CA GLN A 24 3.86 -11.33 -7.52
C GLN A 24 5.08 -12.24 -7.21
N SER A 25 4.91 -13.24 -6.35
CA SER A 25 6.01 -14.10 -5.90
C SER A 25 6.53 -15.07 -6.97
N CYS A 26 5.68 -15.59 -7.86
CA CYS A 26 6.07 -16.64 -8.81
C CYS A 26 5.62 -16.40 -10.26
N GLY A 27 4.88 -15.34 -10.54
CA GLY A 27 4.36 -14.99 -11.86
C GLY A 27 3.23 -15.87 -12.36
N ASP A 28 2.69 -16.76 -11.53
CA ASP A 28 1.55 -17.62 -11.91
C ASP A 28 0.28 -16.80 -12.13
N ILE A 29 -0.53 -17.17 -13.12
CA ILE A 29 -1.81 -16.48 -13.38
C ILE A 29 -2.82 -16.92 -12.31
N VAL A 30 -3.33 -15.96 -11.55
CA VAL A 30 -4.30 -16.19 -10.49
C VAL A 30 -5.72 -15.91 -10.97
N VAL A 31 -5.92 -14.84 -11.73
CA VAL A 31 -7.19 -14.50 -12.38
C VAL A 31 -6.92 -14.18 -13.83
N LYS A 32 -7.70 -14.78 -14.73
CA LYS A 32 -7.54 -14.63 -16.19
C LYS A 32 -8.75 -13.90 -16.77
N ASP A 33 -8.50 -13.02 -17.73
CA ASP A 33 -9.52 -12.33 -18.53
C ASP A 33 -10.59 -11.61 -17.70
N GLN A 34 -10.17 -10.99 -16.59
CA GLN A 34 -11.07 -10.27 -15.70
C GLN A 34 -11.46 -8.93 -16.32
N LYS A 35 -12.73 -8.78 -16.68
CA LYS A 35 -13.27 -7.50 -17.16
C LYS A 35 -13.83 -6.68 -16.01
N PHE A 36 -13.46 -5.40 -15.93
CA PHE A 36 -14.10 -4.46 -15.00
C PHE A 36 -15.13 -3.60 -15.73
N LEU A 37 -16.40 -3.70 -15.35
CA LEU A 37 -17.46 -2.79 -15.78
C LEU A 37 -17.35 -1.45 -15.05
N ARG A 38 -16.96 -1.48 -13.77
CA ARG A 38 -16.72 -0.29 -12.96
C ARG A 38 -15.48 -0.50 -12.09
N VAL A 39 -14.71 0.57 -11.93
CA VAL A 39 -13.61 0.65 -10.97
C VAL A 39 -13.98 1.77 -10.00
N LEU A 40 -14.23 1.43 -8.74
CA LEU A 40 -14.73 2.37 -7.73
C LEU A 40 -13.74 2.47 -6.57
N PRO A 41 -13.19 3.65 -6.27
CA PRO A 41 -12.37 3.84 -5.09
C PRO A 41 -13.21 3.66 -3.83
N LEU A 42 -12.71 2.87 -2.88
CA LEU A 42 -13.29 2.83 -1.54
C LEU A 42 -12.86 4.06 -0.74
N PRO A 43 -13.72 4.52 0.18
CA PRO A 43 -13.30 5.47 1.21
C PRO A 43 -12.16 4.87 2.05
N SER A 44 -11.42 5.72 2.76
CA SER A 44 -10.34 5.25 3.62
C SER A 44 -10.87 4.29 4.68
N GLU A 45 -10.03 3.36 5.13
CA GLU A 45 -10.41 2.35 6.13
C GLU A 45 -10.91 2.97 7.45
N ASN A 46 -10.43 4.18 7.77
CA ASN A 46 -10.85 4.96 8.94
C ASN A 46 -12.11 5.82 8.70
N TRP A 47 -12.83 5.63 7.60
CA TRP A 47 -14.01 6.46 7.33
C TRP A 47 -15.05 6.26 8.44
N SER A 48 -15.35 5.04 8.86
CA SER A 48 -16.33 4.82 9.95
C SER A 48 -16.00 5.60 11.23
N ASP A 49 -14.73 5.62 11.65
CA ASP A 49 -14.28 6.39 12.83
C ASP A 49 -14.51 7.90 12.65
N LEU A 50 -14.29 8.42 11.45
CA LEU A 50 -14.51 9.82 11.12
C LEU A 50 -16.01 10.15 11.02
N VAL A 51 -16.87 9.23 10.54
CA VAL A 51 -18.33 9.42 10.51
C VAL A 51 -18.83 9.62 11.93
N GLU A 52 -18.40 8.77 12.85
CA GLU A 52 -18.85 8.77 14.25
C GLU A 52 -18.52 10.07 14.98
N GLU A 53 -17.41 10.72 14.64
CA GLU A 53 -16.98 11.97 15.25
C GLU A 53 -17.63 13.21 14.61
N TRP A 54 -18.01 13.15 13.32
CA TRP A 54 -18.44 14.33 12.56
C TRP A 54 -19.95 14.39 12.33
N CYS A 55 -20.66 13.26 12.36
CA CYS A 55 -22.08 13.23 12.06
C CYS A 55 -22.95 13.40 13.30
N CYS A 56 -23.88 14.35 13.25
CA CYS A 56 -24.87 14.59 14.31
C CYS A 56 -25.95 13.49 14.41
N HIS A 57 -25.87 12.46 13.57
CA HIS A 57 -26.78 11.32 13.55
C HIS A 57 -25.97 10.03 13.30
N PRO A 58 -26.49 8.87 13.70
CA PRO A 58 -25.86 7.59 13.40
C PRO A 58 -25.54 7.46 11.91
N ASP A 59 -24.42 6.79 11.61
CA ASP A 59 -24.00 6.55 10.24
C ASP A 59 -25.13 5.81 9.47
N PRO A 60 -25.73 6.43 8.44
CA PRO A 60 -26.78 5.81 7.66
C PRO A 60 -26.29 4.56 6.90
N PHE A 61 -24.98 4.34 6.82
CA PHE A 61 -24.35 3.20 6.15
C PHE A 61 -23.79 2.15 7.12
N ALA A 62 -23.92 2.30 8.44
CA ALA A 62 -23.35 1.38 9.44
C ALA A 62 -23.75 -0.10 9.28
N ARG A 63 -24.88 -0.37 8.60
CA ARG A 63 -25.39 -1.72 8.35
C ARG A 63 -25.23 -2.19 6.91
N SER A 64 -24.66 -1.36 6.05
CA SER A 64 -24.51 -1.62 4.62
C SER A 64 -23.10 -2.10 4.34
N THR A 65 -22.91 -3.41 4.16
CA THR A 65 -21.63 -3.93 3.71
C THR A 65 -21.46 -3.67 2.21
N LEU A 66 -20.41 -2.94 1.85
CA LEU A 66 -20.08 -2.63 0.46
C LEU A 66 -19.42 -3.84 -0.19
N HIS A 67 -20.21 -4.65 -0.90
CA HIS A 67 -19.72 -5.79 -1.68
C HIS A 67 -19.70 -5.45 -3.19
N PRO A 68 -18.62 -5.79 -3.91
CA PRO A 68 -18.58 -5.63 -5.36
C PRO A 68 -19.60 -6.55 -6.03
N GLN A 69 -20.34 -6.03 -7.01
CA GLN A 69 -21.14 -6.87 -7.90
C GLN A 69 -20.24 -7.54 -8.95
N HIS A 70 -20.82 -8.46 -9.73
CA HIS A 70 -20.09 -9.07 -10.84
C HIS A 70 -19.58 -8.00 -11.83
N GLY A 71 -18.26 -7.97 -12.05
CA GLY A 71 -17.61 -6.98 -12.91
C GLY A 71 -17.26 -5.67 -12.21
N ASP A 72 -17.58 -5.48 -10.93
CA ASP A 72 -17.07 -4.36 -10.15
C ASP A 72 -15.66 -4.67 -9.62
N CYS A 73 -14.81 -3.64 -9.59
CA CYS A 73 -13.55 -3.63 -8.87
C CYS A 73 -13.57 -2.48 -7.87
N PHE A 74 -13.60 -2.81 -6.58
CA PHE A 74 -13.47 -1.80 -5.53
C PHE A 74 -12.00 -1.68 -5.12
N VAL A 75 -11.47 -0.47 -5.14
CA VAL A 75 -10.03 -0.20 -4.92
C VAL A 75 -9.85 0.48 -3.57
N GLY A 76 -9.28 -0.25 -2.62
CA GLY A 76 -8.77 0.31 -1.37
C GLY A 76 -7.32 0.81 -1.52
N ASP A 77 -6.74 1.31 -0.43
CA ASP A 77 -5.35 1.80 -0.44
C ASP A 77 -4.34 0.65 -0.57
N THR A 78 -4.65 -0.50 0.05
CA THR A 78 -3.73 -1.66 0.14
C THR A 78 -4.34 -2.95 -0.40
N PHE A 79 -5.55 -2.88 -0.96
CA PHE A 79 -6.27 -4.05 -1.45
C PHE A 79 -7.25 -3.75 -2.57
N PHE A 80 -7.68 -4.80 -3.27
CA PHE A 80 -8.81 -4.79 -4.20
C PHE A 80 -9.90 -5.73 -3.69
N LEU A 81 -11.18 -5.35 -3.83
CA LEU A 81 -12.30 -6.28 -3.64
C LEU A 81 -12.89 -6.63 -5.00
N LEU A 82 -12.97 -7.93 -5.24
CA LEU A 82 -13.61 -8.51 -6.43
C LEU A 82 -14.71 -9.48 -6.01
N ASN A 83 -15.73 -9.56 -6.84
CA ASN A 83 -16.76 -10.58 -6.69
C ASN A 83 -16.17 -11.94 -7.11
N SER A 84 -16.27 -12.97 -6.26
CA SER A 84 -15.77 -14.31 -6.52
C SER A 84 -16.77 -15.21 -7.29
N GLY A 85 -17.93 -14.67 -7.65
CA GLY A 85 -19.05 -15.43 -8.18
C GLY A 85 -19.70 -16.35 -7.14
N ASN A 86 -20.42 -17.37 -7.61
CA ASN A 86 -21.11 -18.36 -6.77
C ASN A 86 -20.18 -19.43 -6.18
N GLU A 87 -18.86 -19.28 -6.32
CA GLU A 87 -17.91 -20.18 -5.68
C GLU A 87 -17.82 -19.83 -4.18
N SER A 88 -18.56 -20.56 -3.36
CA SER A 88 -18.44 -20.51 -1.92
C SER A 88 -17.08 -21.07 -1.51
N GLN A 89 -16.08 -20.21 -1.38
CA GLN A 89 -14.81 -20.59 -0.76
C GLN A 89 -15.00 -20.59 0.76
N GLU A 90 -15.06 -21.79 1.36
CA GLU A 90 -15.03 -21.96 2.83
C GLU A 90 -13.69 -21.51 3.44
N ASN A 91 -12.64 -21.40 2.62
CA ASN A 91 -11.35 -20.92 3.06
C ASN A 91 -11.34 -19.38 3.17
N THR A 92 -11.03 -18.89 4.37
CA THR A 92 -10.83 -17.47 4.64
C THR A 92 -9.59 -16.91 3.93
N ARG A 93 -8.66 -17.75 3.48
CA ARG A 93 -7.39 -17.34 2.86
C ARG A 93 -7.37 -17.68 1.37
N VAL A 94 -6.96 -16.71 0.56
CA VAL A 94 -6.70 -16.91 -0.86
C VAL A 94 -5.21 -17.15 -1.07
N ILE A 95 -4.86 -18.31 -1.63
CA ILE A 95 -3.48 -18.79 -1.71
C ILE A 95 -3.11 -19.07 -3.17
N CYS A 96 -1.91 -18.68 -3.58
CA CYS A 96 -1.36 -19.05 -4.88
C CYS A 96 -1.24 -20.56 -5.02
N LYS A 97 -1.83 -21.14 -6.07
CA LYS A 97 -1.81 -22.60 -6.30
C LYS A 97 -0.39 -23.12 -6.56
N ARG A 98 0.48 -22.33 -7.18
CA ARG A 98 1.86 -22.70 -7.52
C ARG A 98 2.83 -22.56 -6.33
N CYS A 99 2.99 -21.36 -5.77
CA CYS A 99 4.02 -21.10 -4.75
C CYS A 99 3.50 -21.09 -3.30
N ARG A 100 2.19 -21.28 -3.10
CA ARG A 100 1.54 -21.30 -1.78
C ARG A 100 1.62 -20.01 -0.96
N THR A 101 2.06 -18.90 -1.55
CA THR A 101 2.00 -17.57 -0.91
C THR A 101 0.55 -17.14 -0.72
N MET A 102 0.24 -16.50 0.42
CA MET A 102 -1.05 -15.84 0.67
C MET A 102 -1.17 -14.62 -0.25
N LEU A 103 -2.26 -14.53 -0.99
CA LEU A 103 -2.54 -13.43 -1.92
C LEU A 103 -3.65 -12.50 -1.43
N GLY A 104 -4.41 -12.94 -0.44
CA GLY A 104 -5.61 -12.26 0.00
C GLY A 104 -6.46 -13.10 0.95
N GLU A 105 -7.68 -12.65 1.16
CA GLU A 105 -8.65 -13.23 2.07
C GLU A 105 -10.08 -13.15 1.53
N THR A 106 -10.94 -14.08 1.94
CA THR A 106 -12.37 -14.08 1.61
C THR A 106 -13.10 -13.31 2.70
N ILE A 107 -13.78 -12.22 2.34
CA ILE A 107 -14.48 -11.33 3.29
C ILE A 107 -15.90 -11.83 3.56
N SER A 108 -16.57 -12.35 2.54
CA SER A 108 -17.91 -12.93 2.62
C SER A 108 -18.10 -13.96 1.50
N SER A 109 -19.21 -14.72 1.55
CA SER A 109 -19.61 -15.62 0.46
C SER A 109 -19.84 -14.80 -0.83
N GLY A 110 -18.83 -14.72 -1.68
CA GLY A 110 -18.89 -13.96 -2.93
C GLY A 110 -17.94 -12.77 -3.03
N THR A 111 -17.14 -12.45 -2.01
CA THR A 111 -16.16 -11.34 -2.07
C THR A 111 -14.76 -11.78 -1.68
N ILE A 112 -13.80 -11.59 -2.59
CA ILE A 112 -12.38 -11.80 -2.34
C ILE A 112 -11.68 -10.44 -2.22
N LYS A 113 -10.86 -10.30 -1.19
CA LYS A 113 -9.91 -9.21 -0.98
C LYS A 113 -8.51 -9.66 -1.40
N TYR A 114 -7.95 -9.05 -2.43
CA TYR A 114 -6.57 -9.27 -2.86
C TYR A 114 -5.65 -8.17 -2.35
N TYR A 115 -4.47 -8.52 -1.83
CA TYR A 115 -3.49 -7.53 -1.36
C TYR A 115 -2.66 -6.99 -2.51
N VAL A 116 -2.53 -5.66 -2.59
CA VAL A 116 -1.80 -4.97 -3.67
C VAL A 116 -0.33 -5.35 -3.74
N THR A 117 0.28 -5.75 -2.62
CA THR A 117 1.69 -6.15 -2.54
C THR A 117 1.93 -7.58 -3.03
N GLU A 118 0.88 -8.38 -3.16
CA GLU A 118 0.96 -9.80 -3.51
C GLU A 118 0.51 -10.09 -4.94
N MET A 119 -0.06 -9.09 -5.62
CA MET A 119 -0.66 -9.21 -6.94
C MET A 119 -0.09 -8.17 -7.90
N ILE A 120 0.21 -8.62 -9.12
CA ILE A 120 0.48 -7.75 -10.26
C ILE A 120 -0.75 -7.80 -11.16
N ILE A 121 -1.37 -6.64 -11.41
CA ILE A 121 -2.53 -6.52 -12.30
C ILE A 121 -2.08 -5.80 -13.56
N GLN A 122 -2.32 -6.41 -14.72
CA GLN A 122 -1.95 -5.84 -16.01
C GLN A 122 -3.08 -5.97 -17.02
N PRO A 123 -3.25 -5.00 -17.94
CA PRO A 123 -4.15 -5.16 -19.08
C PRO A 123 -3.80 -6.44 -19.85
N ALA A 124 -4.83 -7.14 -20.33
CA ALA A 124 -4.63 -8.40 -21.05
C ALA A 124 -3.84 -8.24 -22.36
N GLU A 125 -3.79 -7.02 -22.92
CA GLU A 125 -3.02 -6.70 -24.12
C GLU A 125 -1.51 -6.52 -23.85
N GLU A 126 -1.12 -6.32 -22.59
CA GLU A 126 0.27 -6.10 -22.20
C GLU A 126 0.98 -7.42 -21.89
N SER A 127 2.26 -7.51 -22.25
CA SER A 127 3.07 -8.68 -21.92
C SER A 127 3.51 -8.64 -20.46
N PHE A 128 3.40 -9.79 -19.79
CA PHE A 128 3.85 -9.92 -18.41
C PHE A 128 5.34 -9.64 -18.29
N ARG A 129 5.69 -8.66 -17.43
CA ARG A 129 7.06 -8.30 -17.09
C ARG A 129 7.30 -8.57 -15.62
N PRO A 130 8.01 -9.66 -15.26
CA PRO A 130 8.31 -9.96 -13.88
C PRO A 130 9.13 -8.82 -13.27
N THR A 131 8.67 -8.29 -12.13
CA THR A 131 9.46 -7.38 -11.31
C THR A 131 9.92 -8.13 -10.06
N PRO A 132 11.21 -8.04 -9.67
CA PRO A 132 11.68 -8.62 -8.42
C PRO A 132 10.83 -8.14 -7.23
N ARG A 133 10.48 -9.05 -6.32
CA ARG A 133 9.58 -8.76 -5.19
C ARG A 133 9.99 -7.57 -4.36
N PHE A 134 11.28 -7.47 -4.03
CA PHE A 134 11.76 -6.36 -3.22
C PHE A 134 11.51 -5.01 -3.91
N GLN A 135 11.75 -4.91 -5.23
CA GLN A 135 11.51 -3.68 -6.00
C GLN A 135 10.02 -3.37 -6.09
N PHE A 136 9.19 -4.38 -6.35
CA PHE A 136 7.75 -4.21 -6.44
C PHE A 136 7.16 -3.70 -5.12
N VAL A 137 7.46 -4.38 -4.00
CA VAL A 137 6.98 -3.97 -2.68
C VAL A 137 7.52 -2.60 -2.29
N GLN A 138 8.80 -2.32 -2.58
CA GLN A 138 9.39 -1.01 -2.34
C GLN A 138 8.64 0.09 -3.09
N SER A 139 8.37 -0.09 -4.39
CA SER A 139 7.62 0.88 -5.19
C SER A 139 6.19 1.08 -4.67
N MET A 140 5.51 -0.01 -4.31
CA MET A 140 4.16 0.03 -3.74
C MET A 140 4.13 0.82 -2.43
N VAL A 141 5.04 0.51 -1.50
CA VAL A 141 5.12 1.20 -0.21
C VAL A 141 5.52 2.66 -0.39
N ALA A 142 6.49 2.96 -1.25
CA ALA A 142 6.92 4.32 -1.54
C ALA A 142 5.76 5.16 -2.10
N GLN A 143 4.96 4.58 -3.01
CA GLN A 143 3.79 5.24 -3.58
C GLN A 143 2.72 5.52 -2.51
N CYS A 144 2.40 4.54 -1.66
CA CYS A 144 1.48 4.76 -0.54
C CYS A 144 1.98 5.84 0.41
N LEU A 145 3.28 5.86 0.73
CA LEU A 145 3.86 6.91 1.58
C LEU A 145 3.78 8.29 0.90
N LEU A 146 4.04 8.38 -0.39
CA LEU A 146 3.96 9.65 -1.13
C LEU A 146 2.54 10.22 -1.15
N GLU A 147 1.55 9.36 -1.42
CA GLU A 147 0.13 9.75 -1.38
C GLU A 147 -0.27 10.24 0.01
N LEU A 148 0.14 9.52 1.05
CA LEU A 148 -0.12 9.92 2.43
C LEU A 148 0.57 11.26 2.72
N CYS A 149 1.89 11.40 2.52
CA CYS A 149 2.59 12.64 2.87
C CYS A 149 2.01 13.87 2.15
N SER A 150 1.47 13.73 0.94
CA SER A 150 0.85 14.83 0.20
C SER A 150 -0.50 15.29 0.78
N ALA A 151 -1.22 14.41 1.48
CA ALA A 151 -2.60 14.63 1.88
C ALA A 151 -2.77 15.08 3.34
N LYS A 152 -1.82 14.80 4.24
CA LYS A 152 -1.90 15.24 5.65
C LYS A 152 -0.56 15.71 6.20
N SER A 153 -0.58 16.53 7.25
CA SER A 153 0.63 17.19 7.78
C SER A 153 1.62 16.25 8.48
N THR A 154 1.17 15.18 9.13
CA THR A 154 2.05 14.19 9.81
C THR A 154 1.35 12.85 9.93
N PHE A 155 2.06 11.75 9.66
CA PHE A 155 1.55 10.39 9.82
C PHE A 155 2.45 9.56 10.71
N ARG A 156 1.86 8.54 11.34
CA ARG A 156 2.57 7.57 12.16
C ARG A 156 2.22 6.16 11.69
N PHE A 157 3.24 5.37 11.37
CA PHE A 157 3.08 3.96 11.00
C PHE A 157 3.76 3.07 12.04
N ILE A 158 3.24 1.86 12.14
CA ILE A 158 3.81 0.80 12.96
C ILE A 158 4.07 -0.39 12.06
N ILE A 159 5.33 -0.75 11.86
CA ILE A 159 5.71 -1.99 11.19
C ILE A 159 5.69 -3.10 12.23
N LYS A 160 4.76 -4.04 12.07
CA LYS A 160 4.64 -5.22 12.92
C LYS A 160 4.99 -6.49 12.14
N GLY A 161 5.57 -7.47 12.83
CA GLY A 161 5.68 -8.83 12.31
C GLY A 161 4.34 -9.54 12.35
N ASP A 162 4.28 -10.70 11.70
CA ASP A 162 3.15 -11.62 11.72
C ASP A 162 2.75 -12.09 13.14
N ASN A 163 3.72 -12.14 14.05
CA ASN A 163 3.54 -12.40 15.48
C ASN A 163 2.96 -11.21 16.28
N GLY A 164 2.63 -10.09 15.63
CA GLY A 164 2.12 -8.87 16.26
C GLY A 164 3.18 -8.00 16.95
N LYS A 165 4.45 -8.42 16.97
CA LYS A 165 5.56 -7.65 17.55
C LYS A 165 5.84 -6.41 16.71
N THR A 166 5.92 -5.24 17.35
CA THR A 166 6.35 -4.01 16.69
C THR A 166 7.85 -4.02 16.45
N TYR A 167 8.28 -3.76 15.22
CA TYR A 167 9.67 -3.67 14.81
C TYR A 167 10.14 -2.24 14.57
N ILE A 168 9.30 -1.38 13.97
CA ILE A 168 9.67 0.00 13.63
C ILE A 168 8.45 0.90 13.80
N LEU A 169 8.63 2.05 14.45
CA LEU A 169 7.70 3.18 14.38
C LEU A 169 8.21 4.16 13.34
N ILE A 170 7.34 4.67 12.48
CA ILE A 170 7.72 5.60 11.42
C ILE A 170 6.85 6.84 11.53
N TRP A 171 7.45 8.03 11.55
CA TRP A 171 6.78 9.30 11.37
C TRP A 171 7.08 9.85 9.99
N LEU A 172 6.04 10.06 9.21
CA LEU A 172 6.13 10.64 7.88
C LEU A 172 5.73 12.10 7.97
N LEU A 173 6.62 12.98 7.52
CA LEU A 173 6.37 14.42 7.45
C LEU A 173 5.83 14.76 6.07
N ASN A 174 4.99 15.80 5.98
CA ASN A 174 4.52 16.29 4.69
C ASN A 174 5.73 16.78 3.85
N SER A 175 5.60 16.60 2.54
CA SER A 175 6.54 17.07 1.53
C SER A 175 6.85 18.57 1.60
N ASP A 176 5.93 19.38 2.10
CA ASP A 176 6.08 20.83 2.28
C ASP A 176 6.77 21.23 3.61
N THR A 177 7.13 20.27 4.46
CA THR A 177 7.68 20.55 5.79
C THR A 177 9.16 20.99 5.71
N LEU A 178 9.40 22.26 6.07
CA LEU A 178 10.74 22.81 6.28
C LEU A 178 11.27 22.37 7.65
N LEU A 179 12.48 21.80 7.67
CA LEU A 179 13.19 21.52 8.93
C LEU A 179 14.09 22.72 9.24
N VAL A 180 13.92 23.31 10.41
CA VAL A 180 14.82 24.35 10.93
C VAL A 180 15.71 23.67 11.96
N GLU A 181 16.97 23.44 11.60
CA GLU A 181 17.98 23.00 12.57
C GLU A 181 18.52 24.23 13.31
N SER A 182 18.31 24.29 14.63
CA SER A 182 19.09 25.20 15.46
C SER A 182 20.53 24.69 15.48
N LEU A 183 21.50 25.52 15.10
CA LEU A 183 22.93 25.23 15.19
C LEU A 183 23.34 25.10 16.68
N GLY A 184 22.92 24.03 17.33
CA GLY A 184 23.13 23.74 18.74
C GLY A 184 24.11 22.59 18.89
N SER A 185 25.35 22.92 19.26
CA SER A 185 26.44 22.06 19.75
C SER A 185 26.59 20.67 19.10
N SER A 186 27.73 20.49 18.43
CA SER A 186 28.25 19.26 17.83
C SER A 186 28.50 18.11 18.84
N SER A 187 27.44 17.58 19.44
CA SER A 187 27.45 16.27 20.10
C SER A 187 26.29 15.47 19.51
N SER A 188 26.61 14.60 18.55
CA SER A 188 25.70 13.65 17.94
C SER A 188 25.19 12.63 18.96
N HIS A 189 24.21 13.03 19.77
CA HIS A 189 23.33 12.08 20.46
C HIS A 189 22.36 11.53 19.42
N GLY A 190 22.79 10.45 18.76
CA GLY A 190 22.05 9.78 17.70
C GLY A 190 20.86 8.98 18.22
N ASP A 191 19.75 9.66 18.49
CA ASP A 191 18.44 9.00 18.63
C ASP A 191 17.71 8.88 17.28
N PHE A 192 18.09 9.67 16.28
CA PHE A 192 17.60 9.56 14.91
C PHE A 192 18.75 9.40 13.94
N THR A 193 18.87 8.20 13.35
CA THR A 193 19.84 7.92 12.29
C THR A 193 19.44 8.65 11.01
N LEU A 194 20.23 9.65 10.63
CA LEU A 194 20.10 10.36 9.37
C LEU A 194 20.48 9.41 8.21
N PHE A 195 19.49 8.94 7.45
CA PHE A 195 19.75 8.19 6.23
C PHE A 195 19.97 9.17 5.07
N GLY A 196 21.24 9.42 4.73
CA GLY A 196 21.64 10.24 3.59
C GLY A 196 22.93 9.79 2.90
N ASP A 197 23.84 9.12 3.60
CA ASP A 197 25.21 8.94 3.09
C ASP A 197 25.50 7.61 2.38
N ILE A 198 24.56 6.64 2.36
CA ILE A 198 24.86 5.28 1.88
C ILE A 198 24.55 5.07 0.38
N LEU A 199 23.88 6.00 -0.29
CA LEU A 199 23.47 5.84 -1.70
C LEU A 199 23.86 7.00 -2.63
N MET A 200 24.87 7.80 -2.30
CA MET A 200 25.40 8.77 -3.25
C MET A 200 26.34 8.07 -4.25
N PRO A 201 25.97 7.91 -5.53
CA PRO A 201 26.92 7.49 -6.55
C PRO A 201 27.91 8.65 -6.72
N SER A 202 29.19 8.34 -6.63
CA SER A 202 30.27 9.29 -6.88
C SER A 202 30.13 9.90 -8.29
N ALA A 203 30.03 11.23 -8.31
CA ALA A 203 30.28 12.14 -9.44
C ALA A 203 29.43 11.95 -10.72
N GLY A 204 28.30 12.65 -10.77
CA GLY A 204 27.55 13.02 -11.97
C GLY A 204 26.73 14.29 -11.68
N PRO A 205 26.20 15.01 -12.70
CA PRO A 205 25.46 16.25 -12.47
C PRO A 205 24.30 15.99 -11.49
N VAL A 206 24.25 16.78 -10.41
CA VAL A 206 23.30 16.64 -9.31
C VAL A 206 21.89 16.87 -9.85
N GLY A 207 21.23 15.77 -10.23
CA GLY A 207 19.80 15.78 -10.46
C GLY A 207 19.10 16.22 -9.18
N THR A 208 18.17 17.16 -9.29
CA THR A 208 17.25 17.46 -8.19
C THR A 208 16.27 16.29 -8.08
N TRP A 209 16.26 15.61 -6.94
CA TRP A 209 15.33 14.51 -6.66
C TRP A 209 14.33 14.96 -5.59
N ASN A 210 13.04 14.67 -5.81
CA ASN A 210 12.04 14.82 -4.77
C ASN A 210 12.26 13.71 -3.73
N ALA A 211 12.49 14.09 -2.48
CA ALA A 211 12.72 13.16 -1.37
C ALA A 211 11.69 13.40 -0.27
N VAL A 212 11.15 12.31 0.28
CA VAL A 212 10.24 12.37 1.42
C VAL A 212 11.04 12.19 2.71
N LYS A 213 10.79 13.05 3.70
CA LYS A 213 11.46 13.00 5.00
C LYS A 213 10.72 12.03 5.92
N VAL A 214 11.47 11.07 6.45
CA VAL A 214 10.96 10.00 7.31
C VAL A 214 11.79 9.98 8.59
N LEU A 215 11.13 10.13 9.74
CA LEU A 215 11.71 9.81 11.05
C LEU A 215 11.30 8.39 11.40
N TYR A 216 12.19 7.59 11.98
CA TYR A 216 11.81 6.25 12.43
C TYR A 216 12.51 5.87 13.74
N GLN A 217 11.88 4.99 14.49
CA GLN A 217 12.40 4.43 15.74
C GLN A 217 12.34 2.90 15.65
N PRO A 218 13.48 2.21 15.67
CA PRO A 218 13.51 0.75 15.75
C PRO A 218 13.07 0.29 17.15
N CYS A 219 12.21 -0.73 17.20
CA CYS A 219 11.63 -1.31 18.42
C CYS A 219 12.24 -2.68 18.78
N ILE A 220 13.43 -2.98 18.27
CA ILE A 220 14.18 -4.19 18.60
C ILE A 220 14.57 -4.09 20.09
N GLN A 221 14.42 -5.20 20.83
CA GLN A 221 14.49 -5.25 22.30
C GLN A 221 15.63 -4.39 22.90
N CYS A 222 15.22 -3.55 23.87
CA CYS A 222 16.02 -2.83 24.86
C CYS A 222 16.71 -1.53 24.42
N ARG A 223 15.98 -0.40 24.40
CA ARG A 223 16.55 0.92 24.79
C ARG A 223 15.62 1.88 25.53
N ASN A 224 14.31 1.66 25.59
CA ASN A 224 13.45 2.44 26.49
C ASN A 224 13.39 1.70 27.83
N LYS A 225 14.37 1.98 28.71
CA LYS A 225 14.09 1.93 30.15
C LYS A 225 13.18 3.12 30.48
N GLU A 226 12.31 2.88 31.45
CA GLU A 226 11.32 3.80 32.04
C GLU A 226 11.76 5.27 32.15
#